data_AF-A0A7K1K5G7-F1
#
_entry.id   AF-A0A7K1K5G7-F1
#
_cell.length_a   1.000
_cell.length_b   1.000
_cell.length_c   1.000
_cell.angle_alpha   90.00
_cell.angle_beta   90.00
_cell.angle_gamma   90.00
#
_symmetry.space_group_name_H-M   'P 1'
#
loop_
_entity.id
_entity.type
_entity.pdbx_description
1 polymer ?
#
loop_
_entity_poly.entity_id
_entity_poly.type
_entity_poly.pdbx_seq_one_letter_code
_entity_poly.pdbx_strand_id
1 'polypeptide(L)'
;MLRTFFAAATFVAAFGALAAPPAHADESSGCEVIHWGLFGGDRRMICDGPKRADGSWERKRMYFTPPYHRNASSSCSGSRYSSSCTYYEAADVPLEVHGTPETYLVRDDNVLPDEPGWLPHGALVGNAT
;
A
#
# COMPACT_ATOMS: atom_id res chain seq x y z
N MET A 1 69.76 -38.17 -20.98
CA MET A 1 68.84 -37.24 -21.68
C MET A 1 67.63 -37.04 -20.79
N LEU A 2 67.54 -35.90 -20.12
CA LEU A 2 66.48 -35.57 -19.16
C LEU A 2 65.63 -34.45 -19.76
N ARG A 3 64.34 -34.69 -19.97
CA ARG A 3 63.34 -33.63 -20.24
C ARG A 3 62.05 -33.94 -19.49
N THR A 4 61.81 -33.08 -18.50
CA THR A 4 60.60 -32.79 -17.73
C THR A 4 59.35 -32.61 -18.60
N PHE A 5 58.15 -32.78 -18.02
CA PHE A 5 57.13 -31.72 -17.87
C PHE A 5 55.98 -32.22 -16.96
N PHE A 6 55.85 -31.60 -15.78
CA PHE A 6 54.66 -31.66 -14.93
C PHE A 6 53.58 -30.76 -15.56
N ALA A 7 52.35 -31.26 -15.72
CA ALA A 7 51.19 -30.44 -16.04
C ALA A 7 50.27 -30.38 -14.83
N ALA A 8 50.25 -29.23 -14.16
CA ALA A 8 49.33 -28.91 -13.07
C ALA A 8 47.96 -28.51 -13.64
N ALA A 9 46.90 -29.16 -13.18
CA ALA A 9 45.52 -28.80 -13.51
C ALA A 9 44.99 -27.79 -12.50
N THR A 10 44.88 -26.52 -12.90
CA THR A 10 44.22 -25.46 -12.13
C THR A 10 42.72 -25.47 -12.47
N PHE A 11 41.89 -25.97 -11.55
CA PHE A 11 40.44 -25.78 -11.60
C PHE A 11 40.11 -24.42 -10.98
N VAL A 12 39.77 -23.43 -11.82
CA VAL A 12 39.21 -22.15 -11.36
C VAL A 12 37.69 -22.33 -11.21
N ALA A 13 37.21 -22.44 -9.97
CA ALA A 13 35.78 -22.38 -9.67
C ALA A 13 35.34 -20.91 -9.66
N ALA A 14 34.69 -20.47 -10.75
CA ALA A 14 34.04 -19.18 -10.80
C ALA A 14 32.77 -19.19 -9.95
N PHE A 15 32.85 -18.66 -8.72
CA PHE A 15 31.66 -18.31 -7.94
C PHE A 15 31.01 -17.06 -8.55
N GLY A 16 30.11 -17.28 -9.51
CA GLY A 16 29.19 -16.26 -9.97
C GLY A 16 28.15 -15.98 -8.89
N ALA A 17 28.43 -15.03 -8.00
CA ALA A 17 27.40 -14.37 -7.21
C ALA A 17 26.55 -13.54 -8.18
N LEU A 18 25.57 -14.19 -8.81
CA LEU A 18 24.50 -13.49 -9.51
C LEU A 18 23.78 -12.64 -8.46
N ALA A 19 24.00 -11.33 -8.54
CA ALA A 19 23.16 -10.36 -7.87
C ALA A 19 21.74 -10.60 -8.38
N ALA A 20 20.93 -11.31 -7.59
CA ALA A 20 19.51 -11.42 -7.86
C ALA A 20 18.96 -9.98 -7.82
N PRO A 21 18.29 -9.51 -8.89
CA PRO A 21 17.58 -8.25 -8.81
C PRO A 21 16.56 -8.33 -7.66
N PRO A 22 16.30 -7.22 -6.94
CA PRO A 22 15.21 -7.21 -5.98
C PRO A 22 13.93 -7.61 -6.71
N ALA A 23 13.31 -8.70 -6.29
CA ALA A 23 12.03 -9.14 -6.82
C ALA A 23 10.97 -8.13 -6.38
N HIS A 24 10.72 -7.12 -7.22
CA HIS A 24 9.54 -6.29 -7.13
C HIS A 24 8.38 -7.09 -7.72
N ALA A 25 7.84 -8.02 -6.93
CA ALA A 25 6.54 -8.60 -7.21
C ALA A 25 5.48 -7.55 -6.90
N ASP A 26 5.26 -6.63 -7.84
CA ASP A 26 3.99 -5.93 -7.97
C ASP A 26 3.00 -6.92 -8.61
N GLU A 27 2.81 -8.06 -7.95
CA GLU A 27 1.84 -9.06 -8.36
C GLU A 27 0.50 -8.45 -8.01
N SER A 28 -0.23 -7.96 -9.03
CA SER A 28 -1.45 -7.14 -8.89
C SER A 28 -2.35 -7.70 -7.79
N SER A 29 -2.23 -7.16 -6.59
CA SER A 29 -2.91 -7.68 -5.41
C SER A 29 -4.40 -7.46 -5.59
N GLY A 30 -5.22 -8.39 -5.10
CA GLY A 30 -6.65 -8.14 -5.03
C GLY A 30 -6.87 -7.04 -3.99
N CYS A 31 -7.40 -5.89 -4.39
CA CYS A 31 -7.62 -4.76 -3.51
C CYS A 31 -9.11 -4.42 -3.39
N GLU A 32 -9.55 -4.14 -2.17
CA GLU A 32 -10.85 -3.58 -1.87
C GLU A 32 -10.70 -2.16 -1.33
N VAL A 33 -11.51 -1.22 -1.84
CA VAL A 33 -11.62 0.13 -1.28
C VAL A 33 -13.07 0.43 -0.89
N ILE A 34 -13.30 0.74 0.39
CA ILE A 34 -14.63 1.10 0.91
C ILE A 34 -14.59 2.46 1.60
N HIS A 35 -15.77 3.09 1.73
CA HIS A 35 -15.94 4.24 2.61
C HIS A 35 -15.67 3.87 4.07
N TRP A 36 -15.01 4.77 4.79
CA TRP A 36 -14.64 4.55 6.19
C TRP A 36 -14.82 5.82 7.03
N GLY A 37 -14.79 5.63 8.35
CA GLY A 37 -14.87 6.71 9.33
C GLY A 37 -16.28 7.26 9.53
N LEU A 38 -16.39 8.18 10.48
CA LEU A 38 -17.64 8.87 10.75
C LEU A 38 -17.98 9.78 9.55
N PHE A 39 -19.17 9.60 8.97
CA PHE A 39 -19.65 10.26 7.74
C PHE A 39 -19.01 9.81 6.41
N GLY A 40 -18.16 8.77 6.39
CA GLY A 40 -17.68 8.17 5.14
C GLY A 40 -16.72 9.05 4.31
N GLY A 41 -16.12 10.07 4.93
CA GLY A 41 -15.15 10.96 4.27
C GLY A 41 -13.84 10.25 3.93
N ASP A 42 -13.43 9.32 4.78
CA ASP A 42 -12.23 8.52 4.59
C ASP A 42 -12.50 7.28 3.74
N ARG A 43 -11.41 6.59 3.40
CA ARG A 43 -11.38 5.31 2.72
C ARG A 43 -10.58 4.32 3.53
N ARG A 44 -11.00 3.07 3.49
CA ARG A 44 -10.18 1.92 3.90
C ARG A 44 -9.84 1.14 2.65
N MET A 45 -8.55 0.93 2.41
CA MET A 45 -8.05 0.00 1.40
C MET A 45 -7.47 -1.23 2.07
N ILE A 46 -7.89 -2.39 1.58
CA ILE A 46 -7.35 -3.70 1.95
C ILE A 46 -6.83 -4.34 0.68
N CYS A 47 -5.58 -4.80 0.68
CA CYS A 47 -4.99 -5.53 -0.44
C CYS A 47 -4.44 -6.87 0.04
N ASP A 48 -4.77 -7.94 -0.66
CA ASP A 48 -4.29 -9.29 -0.36
C ASP A 48 -3.22 -9.74 -1.36
N GLY A 49 -2.16 -10.32 -0.82
CA GLY A 49 -1.18 -11.06 -1.59
C GLY A 49 -1.69 -12.47 -1.98
N PRO A 50 -0.83 -13.26 -2.63
CA PRO A 50 -1.15 -14.63 -2.99
C PRO A 50 -1.57 -15.48 -1.78
N LYS A 51 -2.62 -16.29 -1.93
CA LYS A 51 -2.99 -17.29 -0.93
C LYS A 51 -2.00 -18.46 -1.00
N ARG A 52 -1.29 -18.68 0.10
CA ARG A 52 -0.32 -19.77 0.27
C ARG A 52 -1.04 -21.12 0.33
N ALA A 53 -0.29 -22.19 0.11
CA ALA A 53 -0.81 -23.56 0.11
C ALA A 53 -1.44 -24.00 1.45
N ASP A 54 -1.04 -23.37 2.56
CA ASP A 54 -1.60 -23.59 3.90
C ASP A 54 -2.91 -22.83 4.16
N GLY A 55 -3.40 -22.11 3.14
CA GLY A 55 -4.59 -21.28 3.20
C GLY A 55 -4.38 -19.89 3.79
N SER A 56 -3.14 -19.51 4.15
CA SER A 56 -2.85 -18.16 4.65
C SER A 56 -2.50 -17.17 3.53
N TRP A 57 -2.75 -15.89 3.74
CA TRP A 57 -2.28 -14.82 2.85
C TRP A 57 -1.78 -13.64 3.65
N GLU A 58 -0.92 -12.83 3.04
CA GLU A 58 -0.53 -11.54 3.60
C GLU A 58 -1.57 -10.50 3.21
N ARG A 59 -2.08 -9.76 4.19
CA ARG A 59 -3.01 -8.65 4.01
C ARG A 59 -2.34 -7.35 4.37
N LYS A 60 -2.52 -6.33 3.53
CA LYS A 60 -2.14 -4.95 3.78
C LYS A 60 -3.39 -4.10 3.96
N ARG A 61 -3.42 -3.27 5.00
CA ARG A 61 -4.54 -2.39 5.32
C ARG A 61 -4.06 -0.96 5.49
N MET A 62 -4.75 -0.01 4.86
CA MET A 62 -4.50 1.41 5.04
C MET A 62 -5.81 2.19 5.10
N TYR A 63 -5.76 3.30 5.82
CA TYR A 63 -6.84 4.28 5.90
C TYR A 63 -6.35 5.60 5.31
N PHE A 64 -7.17 6.27 4.52
CA PHE A 64 -6.76 7.51 3.86
C PHE A 64 -7.93 8.43 3.53
N THR A 65 -7.66 9.73 3.49
CA THR A 65 -8.54 10.72 2.86
C THR A 65 -8.21 10.76 1.37
N PRO A 66 -9.20 10.57 0.46
CA PRO A 66 -8.95 10.68 -0.97
C PRO A 66 -8.57 12.13 -1.33
N PRO A 67 -7.80 12.33 -2.41
CA PRO A 67 -7.47 13.68 -2.86
C PRO A 67 -8.74 14.42 -3.26
N TYR A 68 -8.83 15.72 -2.94
CA TYR A 68 -9.99 16.54 -3.27
C TYR A 68 -9.61 18.00 -3.51
N HIS A 69 -10.46 18.70 -4.26
CA HIS A 69 -10.34 20.15 -4.44
C HIS A 69 -11.08 20.87 -3.31
N ARG A 70 -10.36 21.69 -2.53
CA ARG A 70 -10.98 22.57 -1.54
C ARG A 70 -11.32 23.90 -2.20
N ASN A 71 -12.59 24.23 -2.24
CA ASN A 71 -13.05 25.53 -2.73
C ASN A 71 -12.59 26.68 -1.82
N ALA A 72 -12.42 27.86 -2.39
CA ALA A 72 -12.19 29.08 -1.62
C ALA A 72 -13.38 29.35 -0.70
N SER A 73 -13.11 29.79 0.53
CA SER A 73 -14.15 30.11 1.50
C SER A 73 -13.76 31.31 2.34
N SER A 74 -14.76 32.05 2.81
CA SER A 74 -14.57 33.14 3.77
C SER A 74 -15.40 32.83 5.01
N SER A 75 -14.80 32.97 6.18
CA SER A 75 -15.51 32.92 7.45
C SER A 75 -15.49 34.29 8.10
N CYS A 76 -16.66 34.91 8.20
CA CYS A 76 -16.84 36.20 8.84
C CYS A 76 -17.51 36.01 10.20
N SER A 77 -16.92 36.63 11.23
CA SER A 77 -17.50 36.72 12.57
C SER A 77 -17.59 38.19 12.97
N GLY A 78 -18.66 38.57 13.65
CA GLY A 78 -18.88 39.96 14.01
C GLY A 78 -19.69 40.13 15.28
N SER A 79 -19.47 41.27 15.93
CA SER A 79 -20.23 41.79 17.05
C SER A 79 -21.06 43.00 16.63
N ARG A 80 -21.79 43.61 17.56
CA ARG A 80 -22.60 44.81 17.31
C ARG A 80 -21.82 45.99 16.70
N TYR A 81 -20.50 46.05 16.89
CA TYR A 81 -19.67 47.18 16.48
C TYR A 81 -18.43 46.80 15.64
N SER A 82 -18.27 45.53 15.28
CA SER A 82 -17.12 45.08 14.48
C SER A 82 -17.43 43.81 13.72
N SER A 83 -16.78 43.62 12.57
CA SER A 83 -16.75 42.34 11.86
C SER A 83 -15.34 42.05 11.40
N SER A 84 -14.91 40.81 11.54
CA SER A 84 -13.65 40.29 11.03
C SER A 84 -13.94 39.11 10.12
N CYS A 85 -13.26 39.06 8.98
CA CYS A 85 -13.37 38.00 8.01
C CYS A 85 -12.01 37.38 7.75
N THR A 86 -11.96 36.05 7.77
CA THR A 86 -10.80 35.28 7.33
C THR A 86 -11.12 34.66 5.97
N TYR A 87 -10.26 34.88 5.00
CA TYR A 87 -10.33 34.25 3.69
C TYR A 87 -9.40 33.04 3.63
N TYR A 88 -9.90 31.95 3.08
CA TYR A 88 -9.17 30.72 2.79
C TYR A 88 -9.21 30.51 1.28
N GLU A 89 -8.03 30.48 0.66
CA GLU A 89 -7.91 30.26 -0.78
C GLU A 89 -8.31 28.84 -1.19
N ALA A 90 -8.67 28.69 -2.46
CA ALA A 90 -8.89 27.37 -3.05
C ALA A 90 -7.55 26.63 -3.20
N ALA A 91 -7.54 25.33 -2.96
CA ALA A 91 -6.34 24.50 -3.13
C ALA A 91 -6.70 23.04 -3.38
N ASP A 92 -5.85 22.36 -4.15
CA ASP A 92 -5.89 20.90 -4.25
C ASP A 92 -5.26 20.29 -3.01
N VAL A 93 -6.00 19.43 -2.34
CA VAL A 93 -5.54 18.69 -1.16
C VAL A 93 -5.12 17.30 -1.63
N PRO A 94 -3.84 16.91 -1.42
CA PRO A 94 -3.36 15.60 -1.82
C PRO A 94 -3.98 14.49 -0.96
N LEU A 95 -3.82 13.24 -1.41
CA LEU A 95 -4.16 12.07 -0.61
C LEU A 95 -3.41 12.11 0.73
N GLU A 96 -4.13 11.88 1.82
CA GLU A 96 -3.56 11.85 3.17
C GLU A 96 -3.75 10.45 3.76
N VAL A 97 -2.65 9.79 4.13
CA VAL A 97 -2.70 8.48 4.78
C VAL A 97 -2.80 8.66 6.29
N HIS A 98 -3.78 7.99 6.88
CA HIS A 98 -4.02 8.00 8.32
C HIS A 98 -3.23 6.87 8.99
N GLY A 99 -2.20 7.24 9.74
CA GLY A 99 -1.35 6.29 10.44
C GLY A 99 -0.42 5.49 9.52
N THR A 100 0.14 4.40 10.06
CA THR A 100 1.04 3.51 9.30
C THR A 100 0.23 2.38 8.67
N PRO A 101 0.39 2.10 7.36
CA PRO A 101 -0.19 0.91 6.75
C PRO A 101 0.20 -0.36 7.52
N GLU A 102 -0.78 -1.18 7.81
CA GLU A 102 -0.58 -2.42 8.56
C GLU A 102 -0.39 -3.57 7.59
N THR A 103 0.46 -4.52 7.96
CA THR A 103 0.65 -5.78 7.21
C THR A 103 0.56 -6.93 8.19
N TYR A 104 -0.33 -7.88 7.93
CA TYR A 104 -0.57 -9.01 8.83
C TYR A 104 -0.94 -10.28 8.06
N LEU A 105 -0.73 -11.41 8.72
CA LEU A 105 -1.05 -12.73 8.17
C LEU A 105 -2.50 -13.08 8.49
N VAL A 106 -3.25 -13.46 7.47
CA VAL A 106 -4.66 -13.81 7.56
C VAL A 106 -4.88 -15.24 7.06
N ARG A 107 -5.88 -15.90 7.63
CA ARG A 107 -6.45 -17.19 7.27
C ARG A 107 -7.96 -17.05 7.40
N ASP A 108 -8.71 -17.94 6.76
CA ASP A 108 -10.18 -17.84 6.75
C ASP A 108 -10.82 -17.85 8.15
N ASP A 109 -10.13 -18.40 9.17
CA ASP A 109 -10.57 -18.46 10.57
C ASP A 109 -10.27 -17.20 11.41
N ASN A 110 -9.38 -16.32 10.94
CA ASN A 110 -8.96 -15.12 11.69
C ASN A 110 -9.20 -13.80 10.92
N VAL A 111 -9.90 -13.85 9.78
CA VAL A 111 -10.39 -12.65 9.10
C VAL A 111 -11.25 -11.83 10.07
N LEU A 112 -10.96 -10.54 10.20
CA LEU A 112 -11.75 -9.66 11.05
C LEU A 112 -13.19 -9.56 10.51
N PRO A 113 -14.21 -9.48 11.37
CA PRO A 113 -15.62 -9.54 10.93
C PRO A 113 -16.03 -8.46 9.91
N ASP A 114 -15.34 -7.33 9.92
CA ASP A 114 -15.59 -6.19 9.05
C ASP A 114 -14.70 -6.18 7.80
N GLU A 115 -13.93 -7.23 7.55
CA GLU A 115 -13.04 -7.34 6.40
C GLU A 115 -13.52 -8.38 5.38
N PRO A 116 -13.19 -8.20 4.10
CA PRO A 116 -13.49 -9.21 3.10
C PRO A 116 -12.68 -10.49 3.36
N GLY A 117 -13.17 -11.60 2.80
CA GLY A 117 -12.35 -12.80 2.61
C GLY A 117 -11.15 -12.55 1.69
N TRP A 118 -10.41 -13.60 1.34
CA TRP A 118 -9.26 -13.45 0.45
C TRP A 118 -9.64 -12.84 -0.90
N LEU A 119 -8.95 -11.77 -1.28
CA LEU A 119 -9.12 -11.08 -2.56
C LEU A 119 -8.16 -11.66 -3.62
N PRO A 120 -8.65 -12.29 -4.69
CA PRO A 120 -7.79 -12.84 -5.73
C PRO A 120 -7.12 -11.74 -6.56
N HIS A 121 -5.99 -12.07 -7.20
CA HIS A 121 -5.26 -11.14 -8.04
C HIS A 121 -6.14 -10.47 -9.11
N GLY A 122 -5.98 -9.16 -9.27
CA GLY A 122 -6.75 -8.36 -10.22
C GLY A 122 -8.20 -8.07 -9.78
N ALA A 123 -8.63 -8.54 -8.62
CA ALA A 123 -9.88 -8.10 -8.03
C ALA A 123 -9.74 -6.64 -7.58
N LEU A 124 -10.58 -5.77 -8.14
CA LEU A 124 -10.84 -4.44 -7.59
C LEU A 124 -12.29 -4.43 -7.12
N VAL A 125 -12.47 -4.51 -5.81
CA VAL A 125 -13.78 -4.56 -5.16
C VAL A 125 -13.99 -3.26 -4.40
N GLY A 126 -15.21 -2.75 -4.35
CA GLY A 126 -15.48 -1.52 -3.61
C GLY A 126 -16.54 -0.65 -4.25
N ASN A 127 -17.18 0.16 -3.42
CA ASN A 127 -18.15 1.18 -3.83
C ASN A 127 -17.61 2.60 -3.67
N ALA A 128 -16.35 2.72 -3.26
CA ALA A 128 -15.69 3.99 -3.04
C ALA A 128 -14.88 4.39 -4.27
N THR A 129 -15.55 5.09 -5.20
CA THR A 129 -14.90 5.83 -6.29
C THR A 129 -14.39 7.18 -5.83
#